data_AF-A0AAJ5V6V6-F1
#
_entry.id   AF-A0AAJ5V6V6-F1
#
_cell.length_a   1.000
_cell.length_b   1.000
_cell.length_c   1.000
_cell.angle_alpha   90.00
_cell.angle_beta   90.00
_cell.angle_gamma   90.00
#
_symmetry.space_group_name_H-M   'P 1'
#
loop_
_entity.id
_entity.type
_entity.pdbx_description
1 polymer ?
#
loop_
_entity_poly.entity_id
_entity_poly.type
_entity_poly.pdbx_seq_one_letter_code
_entity_poly.pdbx_strand_id
1 'polypeptide(L)'
;MRISTNMIFEQQVRGITDSQASWLKSGQELSSGRRVNNPSDDPIAASRAVVLSQTQQQGKQYELARTFAEQGLSLEENTLKGVTDGIIAAQGLIVNGSTGTLSDDDRGSIATQLEGIRAQLLNQANSQDANGRYIFAGYKTDSAPFVDAAGTGVGYAGGTDAITQKVDTSRTMTVGHTGDNIFMAISGNATKEPDGSASETNVFTMLDSAIAALKVPQDDADAATKQTFQAAMDKTNRGLGNSLNNVLTVRSEIGTQLSEIDTLNAQGDDRSVIYSSQMSDLVNVDLTEAASNYTMQQTALQASYKTFTDMSKMSLFQMNS
;
A
#
# COMPACT_ATOMS: atom_id res chain seq x y z
N MET A 1 -60.18 -28.48 40.91
CA MET A 1 -60.07 -27.12 40.34
C MET A 1 -60.71 -27.12 38.96
N ARG A 2 -61.75 -26.31 38.71
CA ARG A 2 -62.33 -26.15 37.36
C ARG A 2 -61.47 -25.13 36.62
N ILE A 3 -60.82 -25.55 35.53
CA ILE A 3 -60.22 -24.60 34.58
C ILE A 3 -61.38 -23.79 33.99
N SER A 4 -61.35 -22.46 34.08
CA SER A 4 -62.43 -21.62 33.54
C SER A 4 -62.27 -21.48 32.02
N THR A 5 -63.38 -21.35 31.31
CA THR A 5 -63.42 -21.12 29.85
C THR A 5 -62.55 -19.93 29.42
N ASN A 6 -62.44 -18.91 30.28
CA ASN A 6 -61.56 -17.76 30.03
C ASN A 6 -60.07 -18.12 30.07
N MET A 7 -59.63 -19.02 30.96
CA MET A 7 -58.22 -19.47 30.99
C MET A 7 -57.87 -20.26 29.73
N ILE A 8 -58.77 -21.11 29.22
CA ILE A 8 -58.56 -21.88 27.98
C ILE A 8 -58.49 -20.94 26.77
N PHE A 9 -59.37 -19.95 26.71
CA PHE A 9 -59.38 -18.95 25.65
C PHE A 9 -58.10 -18.10 25.66
N GLU A 10 -57.69 -17.58 26.81
CA GLU A 10 -56.44 -16.81 26.95
C GLU A 10 -55.19 -17.63 26.62
N GLN A 11 -55.19 -18.94 26.94
CA GLN A 11 -54.08 -19.82 26.58
C GLN A 11 -54.01 -20.06 25.06
N GLN A 12 -55.16 -20.18 24.39
CA GLN A 12 -55.21 -20.30 22.93
C GLN A 12 -54.83 -19.02 22.20
N VAL A 13 -55.31 -17.86 22.67
CA VAL A 13 -54.94 -16.56 22.08
C VAL A 13 -53.42 -16.35 22.20
N ARG A 14 -52.82 -16.69 23.35
CA ARG A 14 -51.35 -16.68 23.52
C ARG A 14 -50.66 -17.61 22.51
N GLY A 15 -51.14 -18.84 22.34
CA GLY A 15 -50.59 -19.76 21.35
C GLY A 15 -50.67 -19.24 19.91
N ILE A 16 -51.75 -18.55 19.55
CA ILE A 16 -51.90 -17.91 18.23
C ILE A 16 -50.92 -16.74 18.07
N THR A 17 -50.82 -15.85 19.07
CA THR A 17 -49.89 -14.72 19.01
C THR A 17 -48.43 -15.18 18.95
N ASP A 18 -48.08 -16.26 19.66
CA ASP A 18 -46.73 -16.85 19.64
C ASP A 18 -46.43 -17.50 18.27
N SER A 19 -47.42 -18.17 17.69
CA SER A 19 -47.31 -18.78 16.34
C SER A 19 -47.19 -17.71 15.25
N GLN A 20 -47.93 -16.61 15.38
CA GLN A 20 -47.85 -15.47 14.47
C GLN A 20 -46.49 -14.78 14.57
N ALA A 21 -45.96 -14.59 15.80
CA ALA A 21 -44.63 -14.04 16.01
C ALA A 21 -43.53 -14.92 15.41
N SER A 22 -43.64 -16.25 15.57
CA SER A 22 -42.70 -17.21 14.99
C SER A 22 -42.71 -17.16 13.45
N TRP A 23 -43.90 -17.16 12.84
CA TRP A 23 -44.06 -17.05 11.39
C TRP A 23 -43.48 -15.75 10.82
N LEU A 24 -43.73 -14.61 11.49
CA LEU A 24 -43.12 -13.33 11.12
C LEU A 24 -41.59 -13.36 11.23
N LYS A 25 -41.05 -14.01 12.27
CA LYS A 25 -39.60 -14.18 12.43
C LYS A 25 -39.01 -15.01 11.29
N SER A 26 -39.55 -16.18 10.97
CA SER A 26 -39.06 -16.97 9.84
C SER A 26 -39.26 -16.27 8.49
N GLY A 27 -40.30 -15.44 8.35
CA GLY A 27 -40.45 -14.56 7.19
C GLY A 27 -39.36 -13.48 7.11
N GLN A 28 -38.97 -12.90 8.23
CA GLN A 28 -37.86 -11.95 8.31
C GLN A 28 -36.52 -12.62 8.00
N GLU A 29 -36.25 -13.81 8.52
CA GLU A 29 -35.05 -14.60 8.21
C GLU A 29 -34.97 -14.94 6.72
N LEU A 30 -36.08 -15.38 6.13
CA LEU A 30 -36.17 -15.67 4.69
C LEU A 30 -35.98 -14.41 3.82
N SER A 31 -36.55 -13.28 4.23
CA SER A 31 -36.44 -12.02 3.48
C SER A 31 -35.06 -11.36 3.61
N SER A 32 -34.41 -11.50 4.76
CA SER A 32 -33.09 -10.90 5.03
C SER A 32 -31.92 -11.81 4.65
N GLY A 33 -32.16 -13.11 4.52
CA GLY A 33 -31.11 -14.13 4.37
C GLY A 33 -30.25 -14.31 5.63
N ARG A 34 -30.64 -13.72 6.76
CA ARG A 34 -29.87 -13.71 8.00
C ARG A 34 -30.68 -14.30 9.13
N ARG A 35 -30.08 -15.23 9.87
CA ARG A 35 -30.60 -15.80 11.12
C ARG A 35 -30.45 -14.82 12.29
N VAL A 36 -29.40 -13.99 12.27
CA VAL A 36 -29.12 -13.01 13.33
C VAL A 36 -29.27 -11.60 12.78
N ASN A 37 -30.42 -10.98 13.03
CA ASN A 37 -30.71 -9.60 12.62
C ASN A 37 -30.56 -8.63 13.78
N ASN A 38 -31.02 -9.03 14.97
CA ASN A 38 -30.88 -8.27 16.21
C ASN A 38 -29.98 -9.03 17.21
N PRO A 39 -29.28 -8.33 18.11
CA PRO A 39 -28.52 -8.97 19.19
C PRO A 39 -29.38 -9.86 20.10
N SER A 40 -30.69 -9.63 20.15
CA SER A 40 -31.64 -10.45 20.90
C SER A 40 -31.91 -11.82 20.27
N ASP A 41 -31.63 -12.01 18.97
CA ASP A 41 -31.90 -13.28 18.28
C ASP A 41 -30.90 -14.36 18.68
N ASP A 42 -29.63 -13.97 18.83
CA ASP A 42 -28.53 -14.82 19.32
C ASP A 42 -27.40 -13.91 19.84
N PRO A 43 -27.36 -13.59 21.15
CA PRO A 43 -26.38 -12.65 21.68
C PRO A 43 -24.94 -13.15 21.57
N ILE A 44 -24.73 -14.48 21.55
CA ILE A 44 -23.40 -15.07 21.42
C ILE A 44 -22.92 -14.91 19.97
N ALA A 45 -23.73 -15.30 18.99
CA ALA A 45 -23.38 -15.13 17.58
C ALA A 45 -23.22 -13.64 17.21
N ALA A 46 -24.09 -12.77 17.71
CA ALA A 46 -24.00 -11.33 17.50
C ALA A 46 -22.69 -10.75 18.04
N SER A 47 -22.28 -11.11 19.27
CA SER A 47 -21.02 -10.62 19.84
C SER A 47 -19.79 -11.05 19.03
N ARG A 48 -19.75 -12.32 18.58
CA ARG A 48 -18.67 -12.85 17.74
C ARG A 48 -18.65 -12.21 16.36
N ALA A 49 -19.82 -12.00 15.76
CA ALA A 49 -19.95 -11.31 14.48
C ALA A 49 -19.42 -9.86 14.56
N VAL A 50 -19.68 -9.13 15.65
CA VAL A 50 -19.12 -7.78 15.83
C VAL A 50 -17.60 -7.81 15.86
N VAL A 51 -16.99 -8.68 16.66
CA VAL A 51 -15.52 -8.82 16.72
C VAL A 51 -14.94 -9.16 15.35
N LEU A 52 -15.54 -10.12 14.65
CA LEU A 52 -15.10 -10.53 13.32
C LEU A 52 -15.22 -9.38 12.30
N SER A 53 -16.31 -8.61 12.36
CA SER A 53 -16.50 -7.44 11.49
C SER A 53 -15.46 -6.35 11.74
N GLN A 54 -15.04 -6.15 12.99
CA GLN A 54 -13.97 -5.22 13.33
C GLN A 54 -12.62 -5.70 12.78
N THR A 55 -12.31 -6.99 12.93
CA THR A 55 -11.10 -7.60 12.35
C THR A 55 -11.09 -7.49 10.82
N GLN A 56 -12.21 -7.74 10.14
CA GLN A 56 -12.33 -7.56 8.69
C GLN A 56 -12.10 -6.10 8.28
N GLN A 57 -12.68 -5.14 9.00
CA GLN A 57 -12.46 -3.71 8.72
C GLN A 57 -10.99 -3.31 8.91
N GLN A 58 -10.34 -3.81 9.96
CA GLN A 58 -8.91 -3.57 10.17
C GLN A 58 -8.06 -4.17 9.03
N GLY A 59 -8.40 -5.39 8.57
CA GLY A 59 -7.76 -6.01 7.41
C GLY A 59 -7.85 -5.15 6.15
N LYS A 60 -9.04 -4.59 5.86
CA LYS A 60 -9.26 -3.68 4.72
C LYS A 60 -8.45 -2.39 4.80
N GLN A 61 -8.24 -1.85 6.01
CA GLN A 61 -7.39 -0.66 6.18
C GLN A 61 -5.93 -0.98 5.85
N TYR A 62 -5.45 -2.17 6.22
CA TYR A 62 -4.09 -2.61 5.86
C TYR A 62 -3.96 -2.93 4.37
N GLU A 63 -4.99 -3.51 3.75
CA GLU A 63 -5.05 -3.71 2.30
C GLU A 63 -4.93 -2.38 1.55
N LEU A 64 -5.72 -1.38 1.94
CA LEU A 64 -5.64 -0.04 1.36
C LEU A 64 -4.24 0.58 1.56
N ALA A 65 -3.68 0.44 2.76
CA ALA A 65 -2.32 0.90 3.06
C ALA A 65 -1.26 0.21 2.17
N ARG A 66 -1.41 -1.10 1.91
CA ARG A 66 -0.53 -1.85 1.00
C ARG A 66 -0.68 -1.40 -0.44
N THR A 67 -1.89 -1.12 -0.92
CA THR A 67 -2.10 -0.55 -2.27
C THR A 67 -1.40 0.80 -2.42
N PHE A 68 -1.48 1.68 -1.42
CA PHE A 68 -0.75 2.95 -1.46
C PHE A 68 0.78 2.75 -1.44
N ALA A 69 1.26 1.82 -0.61
CA ALA A 69 2.67 1.46 -0.55
C ALA A 69 3.17 0.93 -1.91
N GLU A 70 2.44 0.01 -2.52
CA GLU A 70 2.76 -0.59 -3.81
C GLU A 70 2.84 0.45 -4.93
N GLN A 71 1.88 1.39 -4.97
CA GLN A 71 1.87 2.49 -5.94
C GLN A 71 3.08 3.42 -5.77
N GLY A 72 3.38 3.81 -4.52
CA GLY A 72 4.52 4.67 -4.21
C GLY A 72 5.86 4.01 -4.57
N LEU A 73 6.07 2.78 -4.10
CA LEU A 73 7.27 2.00 -4.36
C LEU A 73 7.47 1.69 -5.85
N SER A 74 6.38 1.41 -6.59
CA SER A 74 6.46 1.18 -8.03
C SER A 74 6.84 2.45 -8.80
N LEU A 75 6.32 3.61 -8.40
CA LEU A 75 6.73 4.89 -8.98
C LEU A 75 8.21 5.19 -8.68
N GLU A 76 8.64 4.93 -7.45
CA GLU A 76 10.03 5.08 -7.03
C GLU A 76 10.96 4.19 -7.85
N GLU A 77 10.68 2.88 -7.97
CA GLU A 77 11.47 1.93 -8.75
C GLU A 77 11.59 2.35 -10.22
N ASN A 78 10.49 2.78 -10.85
CA ASN A 78 10.52 3.26 -12.23
C ASN A 78 11.40 4.50 -12.38
N THR A 79 11.39 5.40 -11.40
CA THR A 79 12.22 6.60 -11.41
C THR A 79 13.69 6.24 -11.20
N LEU A 80 13.99 5.36 -10.25
CA LEU A 80 15.35 4.89 -9.95
C LEU A 80 15.95 4.04 -11.07
N LYS A 81 15.13 3.32 -11.84
CA LYS A 81 15.57 2.69 -13.10
C LYS A 81 16.10 3.75 -14.08
N GLY A 82 15.36 4.84 -14.28
CA GLY A 82 15.80 5.95 -15.12
C GLY A 82 17.08 6.63 -14.60
N VAL A 83 17.25 6.72 -13.27
CA VAL A 83 18.48 7.22 -12.63
C VAL A 83 19.65 6.28 -12.89
N THR A 84 19.42 4.96 -12.76
CA THR A 84 20.43 3.91 -13.03
C THR A 84 20.95 4.05 -14.46
N ASP A 85 20.05 4.16 -15.44
CA ASP A 85 20.40 4.30 -16.85
C ASP A 85 21.19 5.59 -17.12
N GLY A 86 20.79 6.70 -16.48
CA GLY A 86 21.50 7.98 -16.56
C GLY A 86 22.93 7.92 -15.99
N ILE A 87 23.13 7.27 -14.84
CA ILE A 87 24.46 7.10 -14.24
C ILE A 87 25.36 6.23 -15.12
N ILE A 88 24.85 5.13 -15.67
CA ILE A 88 25.60 4.26 -16.58
C ILE A 88 26.00 5.01 -17.85
N ALA A 89 25.09 5.80 -18.43
CA ALA A 89 25.38 6.62 -19.59
C ALA A 89 26.49 7.66 -19.28
N ALA A 90 26.42 8.32 -18.11
CA ALA A 90 27.46 9.25 -17.67
C ALA A 90 28.81 8.58 -17.52
N GLN A 91 28.88 7.37 -16.92
CA GLN A 91 30.13 6.61 -16.81
C GLN A 91 30.73 6.30 -18.19
N GLY A 92 29.90 5.91 -19.16
CA GLY A 92 30.34 5.68 -20.54
C GLY A 92 30.95 6.93 -21.17
N LEU A 93 30.31 8.09 -20.99
CA LEU A 93 30.81 9.38 -21.47
C LEU A 93 32.10 9.82 -20.77
N ILE A 94 32.24 9.57 -19.47
CA ILE A 94 33.46 9.88 -18.72
C ILE A 94 34.62 9.01 -19.19
N VAL A 95 34.39 7.71 -19.38
CA VAL A 95 35.42 6.80 -19.94
C VAL A 95 35.82 7.24 -21.34
N ASN A 96 34.85 7.63 -22.18
CA ASN A 96 35.13 8.14 -23.52
C ASN A 96 35.92 9.46 -23.48
N GLY A 97 35.45 10.43 -22.70
CA GLY A 97 36.05 11.76 -22.54
C GLY A 97 37.45 11.72 -21.90
N SER A 98 37.73 10.71 -21.09
CA SER A 98 39.05 10.47 -20.51
C SER A 98 40.10 9.99 -21.53
N THR A 99 39.71 9.66 -22.76
CA THR A 99 40.68 9.21 -23.78
C THR A 99 41.54 10.37 -24.29
N GLY A 100 42.86 10.20 -24.23
CA GLY A 100 43.83 11.25 -24.59
C GLY A 100 43.94 11.57 -26.08
N THR A 101 43.14 10.93 -26.95
CA THR A 101 43.16 11.13 -28.40
C THR A 101 42.06 12.06 -28.91
N LEU A 102 41.14 12.48 -28.05
CA LEU A 102 40.06 13.42 -28.43
C LEU A 102 40.60 14.85 -28.58
N SER A 103 39.94 15.64 -29.41
CA SER A 103 40.18 17.09 -29.48
C SER A 103 39.46 17.83 -28.35
N ASP A 104 39.81 19.09 -28.13
CA ASP A 104 39.09 19.96 -27.19
C ASP A 104 37.61 20.17 -27.57
N ASP A 105 37.31 20.25 -28.88
CA ASP A 105 35.93 20.37 -29.37
C ASP A 105 35.11 19.09 -29.10
N ASP A 106 35.72 17.91 -29.25
CA ASP A 106 35.08 16.64 -28.93
C ASP A 106 34.78 16.54 -27.43
N ARG A 107 35.73 16.93 -26.57
CA ARG A 107 35.55 16.97 -25.11
C ARG A 107 34.44 17.96 -24.72
N GLY A 108 34.36 19.12 -25.37
CA GLY A 108 33.28 20.08 -25.17
C GLY A 108 31.90 19.52 -25.53
N SER A 109 31.83 18.69 -26.58
CA SER A 109 30.60 17.99 -26.96
C SER A 109 30.18 16.96 -25.92
N ILE A 110 31.13 16.20 -25.35
CA ILE A 110 30.88 15.26 -24.26
C ILE A 110 30.42 15.99 -22.99
N ALA A 111 31.03 17.14 -22.67
CA ALA A 111 30.59 17.97 -21.55
C ALA A 111 29.12 18.40 -21.70
N THR A 112 28.71 18.80 -22.90
CA THR A 112 27.31 19.16 -23.21
C THR A 112 26.37 17.97 -23.03
N GLN A 113 26.79 16.77 -23.42
CA GLN A 113 26.01 15.55 -23.20
C GLN A 113 25.87 15.22 -21.70
N LEU A 114 26.94 15.37 -20.92
CA LEU A 114 26.91 15.19 -19.46
C LEU A 114 26.03 16.23 -18.77
N GLU A 115 25.99 17.48 -19.24
CA GLU A 115 25.05 18.50 -18.76
C GLU A 115 23.59 18.07 -18.98
N GLY A 116 23.30 17.47 -20.13
CA GLY A 116 21.99 16.89 -20.43
C GLY A 116 21.62 15.77 -19.47
N ILE A 117 22.54 14.83 -19.22
CA ILE A 117 22.32 13.74 -18.26
C ILE A 117 22.13 14.29 -16.84
N ARG A 118 22.95 15.25 -16.41
CA ARG A 118 22.82 15.92 -15.11
C ARG A 118 21.44 16.56 -14.95
N ALA A 119 20.97 17.28 -15.96
CA ALA A 119 19.64 17.89 -15.96
C ALA A 119 18.53 16.84 -15.91
N GLN A 120 18.67 15.73 -16.64
CA GLN A 120 17.74 14.61 -16.57
C GLN A 120 17.70 13.99 -15.16
N LEU A 121 18.85 13.74 -14.55
CA LEU A 121 18.93 13.21 -13.18
C LEU A 121 18.30 14.17 -12.17
N LEU A 122 18.48 15.49 -12.34
CA LEU A 122 17.87 16.49 -11.48
C LEU A 122 16.34 16.50 -11.62
N ASN A 123 15.82 16.37 -12.85
CA ASN A 123 14.39 16.23 -13.09
C ASN A 123 13.84 14.94 -12.46
N GLN A 124 14.57 13.83 -12.55
CA GLN A 124 14.18 12.56 -11.90
C GLN A 124 14.21 12.68 -10.37
N ALA A 125 15.22 13.34 -9.81
CA ALA A 125 15.32 13.59 -8.37
C ALA A 125 14.22 14.52 -7.84
N ASN A 126 13.63 15.32 -8.72
CA ASN A 126 12.46 16.16 -8.46
C ASN A 126 11.15 15.56 -9.04
N SER A 127 11.07 14.23 -9.20
CA SER A 127 9.85 13.57 -9.68
C SER A 127 8.68 13.75 -8.72
N GLN A 128 7.49 13.83 -9.30
CA GLN A 128 6.23 14.03 -8.58
C GLN A 128 5.30 12.83 -8.75
N ASP A 129 4.45 12.60 -7.74
CA ASP A 129 3.32 11.70 -7.84
C ASP A 129 2.17 12.29 -8.69
N ALA A 130 1.10 11.52 -8.89
CA ALA A 130 -0.09 11.97 -9.62
C ALA A 130 -0.82 13.16 -8.98
N ASN A 131 -0.52 13.47 -7.70
CA ASN A 131 -1.10 14.58 -6.95
C ASN A 131 -0.19 15.81 -6.93
N GLY A 132 0.95 15.78 -7.63
CA GLY A 132 1.93 16.87 -7.68
C GLY A 132 2.88 16.93 -6.48
N ARG A 133 2.93 15.88 -5.66
CA ARG A 133 3.80 15.78 -4.47
C ARG A 133 5.16 15.20 -4.85
N TYR A 134 6.24 15.81 -4.37
CA TYR A 134 7.59 15.30 -4.62
C TYR A 134 7.86 14.00 -3.85
N ILE A 135 8.26 12.96 -4.57
CA ILE A 135 8.39 11.60 -4.00
C ILE A 135 9.65 11.44 -3.14
N PHE A 136 10.72 12.18 -3.45
CA PHE A 136 12.00 12.12 -2.73
C PHE A 136 12.17 13.21 -1.66
N ALA A 137 11.11 13.96 -1.34
CA ALA A 137 11.16 15.05 -0.37
C ALA A 137 10.87 14.62 1.08
N GLY A 138 10.69 13.33 1.34
CA GLY A 138 10.20 12.83 2.63
C GLY A 138 8.85 13.45 2.96
N TYR A 139 8.66 13.91 4.20
CA TYR A 139 7.42 14.59 4.61
C TYR A 139 7.26 16.03 4.07
N LYS A 140 8.26 16.61 3.39
CA LYS A 140 8.18 17.96 2.81
C LYS A 140 7.75 17.93 1.33
N THR A 141 6.59 17.33 1.06
CA THR A 141 6.14 17.03 -0.31
C THR A 141 5.79 18.24 -1.18
N ASP A 142 5.62 19.43 -0.58
CA ASP A 142 5.10 20.62 -1.27
C ASP A 142 6.20 21.49 -1.90
N SER A 143 7.47 21.16 -1.67
CA SER A 143 8.62 21.90 -2.19
C SER A 143 9.60 20.97 -2.87
N ALA A 144 10.25 21.45 -3.95
CA ALA A 144 11.24 20.67 -4.67
C ALA A 144 12.39 20.23 -3.75
N PRO A 145 12.70 18.92 -3.67
CA PRO A 145 13.75 18.41 -2.79
C PRO A 145 15.16 18.80 -3.23
N PHE A 146 15.40 18.95 -4.54
CA PHE A 146 16.70 19.32 -5.07
C PHE A 146 16.65 20.69 -5.73
N VAL A 147 17.51 21.59 -5.26
CA VAL A 147 17.63 22.96 -5.76
C VAL A 147 19.03 23.15 -6.32
N ASP A 148 19.12 23.60 -7.57
CA ASP A 148 20.38 23.99 -8.19
C ASP A 148 20.67 25.45 -7.85
N ALA A 149 21.55 25.68 -6.87
CA ALA A 149 21.93 27.01 -6.46
C ALA A 149 23.20 27.43 -7.21
N ALA A 150 23.12 28.57 -7.92
CA ALA A 150 24.22 29.09 -8.72
C ALA A 150 25.50 29.26 -7.88
N GLY A 151 26.54 28.52 -8.24
CA GLY A 151 27.87 28.57 -7.59
C GLY A 151 28.09 27.60 -6.44
N THR A 152 27.05 26.94 -5.91
CA THR A 152 27.17 25.93 -4.82
C THR A 152 26.81 24.51 -5.26
N GLY A 153 26.27 24.34 -6.47
CA GLY A 153 25.81 23.05 -7.00
C GLY A 153 24.43 22.65 -6.47
N VAL A 154 24.03 21.43 -6.80
CA VAL A 154 22.72 20.89 -6.38
C VAL A 154 22.74 20.49 -4.91
N GLY A 155 21.86 21.10 -4.11
CA GLY A 155 21.67 20.78 -2.69
C GLY A 155 20.32 20.11 -2.43
N TYR A 156 20.26 19.33 -1.33
CA TYR A 156 19.02 18.73 -0.84
C TYR A 156 18.35 19.62 0.21
N ALA A 157 17.08 19.96 -0.02
CA ALA A 157 16.24 20.80 0.85
C ALA A 157 15.00 20.06 1.38
N GLY A 158 14.91 18.73 1.16
CA GLY A 158 13.79 17.90 1.59
C GLY A 158 13.76 17.59 3.10
N GLY A 159 12.93 16.61 3.47
CA GLY A 159 12.88 16.04 4.81
C GLY A 159 13.90 14.91 4.99
N THR A 160 14.38 14.70 6.21
CA THR A 160 15.34 13.64 6.54
C THR A 160 14.68 12.30 6.90
N ASP A 161 13.37 12.34 7.18
CA ASP A 161 12.62 11.18 7.62
C ASP A 161 11.92 10.52 6.42
N ALA A 162 12.22 9.23 6.22
CA ALA A 162 11.55 8.41 5.23
C ALA A 162 10.08 8.19 5.59
N ILE A 163 9.23 8.10 4.57
CA ILE A 163 7.81 7.87 4.77
C ILE A 163 7.61 6.41 5.14
N THR A 164 6.98 6.15 6.28
CA THR A 164 6.66 4.78 6.72
C THR A 164 5.16 4.55 6.80
N GLN A 165 4.74 3.33 6.50
CA GLN A 165 3.34 2.91 6.51
C GLN A 165 3.20 1.59 7.23
N LYS A 166 2.17 1.49 8.08
CA LYS A 166 1.78 0.23 8.71
C LYS A 166 0.97 -0.60 7.72
N VAL A 167 1.48 -1.77 7.36
CA VAL A 167 0.93 -2.65 6.30
C VAL A 167 0.35 -3.97 6.81
N ASP A 168 0.62 -4.30 8.07
CA ASP A 168 -0.08 -5.33 8.86
C ASP A 168 0.01 -4.93 10.35
N THR A 169 -0.70 -5.65 11.21
CA THR A 169 -0.79 -5.49 12.66
C THR A 169 0.57 -5.37 13.34
N SER A 170 1.56 -6.14 12.88
CA SER A 170 2.94 -6.17 13.42
C SER A 170 4.00 -5.69 12.42
N ARG A 171 3.61 -5.14 11.26
CA ARG A 171 4.56 -4.77 10.20
C ARG A 171 4.40 -3.32 9.76
N THR A 172 5.52 -2.60 9.84
CA THR A 172 5.70 -1.26 9.28
C THR A 172 6.77 -1.34 8.22
N MET A 173 6.57 -0.61 7.13
CA MET A 173 7.42 -0.61 5.95
C MET A 173 7.71 0.82 5.51
N THR A 174 8.91 1.05 5.00
CA THR A 174 9.25 2.31 4.32
C THR A 174 8.61 2.31 2.95
N VAL A 175 7.88 3.37 2.62
CA VAL A 175 7.10 3.50 1.36
C VAL A 175 7.53 4.71 0.52
N GLY A 176 8.57 5.41 0.96
CA GLY A 176 9.19 6.49 0.21
C GLY A 176 10.54 6.84 0.80
N HIS A 177 11.61 6.57 0.06
CA HIS A 177 12.97 6.93 0.46
C HIS A 177 13.22 8.42 0.18
N THR A 178 14.06 9.01 1.02
CA THR A 178 14.43 10.43 0.89
C THR A 178 15.54 10.60 -0.13
N GLY A 179 15.52 11.73 -0.85
CA GLY A 179 16.49 12.00 -1.91
C GLY A 179 17.93 12.09 -1.42
N ASP A 180 18.17 12.52 -0.19
CA ASP A 180 19.52 12.50 0.40
C ASP A 180 20.09 11.09 0.49
N ASN A 181 19.28 10.11 0.92
CA ASN A 181 19.69 8.71 0.96
C ASN A 181 19.95 8.10 -0.41
N ILE A 182 19.46 8.70 -1.50
CA ILE A 182 19.60 8.16 -2.86
C ILE A 182 20.71 8.88 -3.64
N PHE A 183 20.67 10.21 -3.68
CA PHE A 183 21.50 11.05 -4.55
C PHE A 183 22.67 11.74 -3.82
N MET A 184 22.61 11.81 -2.48
CA MET A 184 23.63 12.44 -1.62
C MET A 184 24.37 11.44 -0.74
N ALA A 185 24.15 10.14 -0.96
CA ALA A 185 24.73 9.04 -0.21
C ALA A 185 25.36 8.01 -1.13
N ILE A 186 26.31 7.27 -0.58
CA ILE A 186 27.02 6.16 -1.22
C ILE A 186 26.89 4.91 -0.36
N SER A 187 27.04 3.75 -0.98
CA SER A 187 26.91 2.47 -0.28
C SER A 187 27.95 2.34 0.84
N GLY A 188 27.63 1.59 1.91
CA GLY A 188 28.54 1.40 3.05
C GLY A 188 29.86 0.69 2.71
N ASN A 189 29.93 0.04 1.55
CA ASN A 189 31.12 -0.59 0.98
C ASN A 189 31.78 0.24 -0.13
N ALA A 190 31.55 1.55 -0.15
CA ALA A 190 32.09 2.45 -1.18
C ALA A 190 33.61 2.34 -1.33
N THR A 191 34.06 2.41 -2.58
CA THR A 191 35.48 2.47 -2.92
C THR A 191 36.03 3.83 -2.51
N LYS A 192 37.03 3.84 -1.62
CA LYS A 192 37.72 5.06 -1.19
C LYS A 192 38.58 5.65 -2.30
N GLU A 193 38.93 6.92 -2.14
CA GLU A 193 39.91 7.55 -3.02
C GLU A 193 41.32 6.95 -2.81
N PRO A 194 42.22 7.02 -3.81
CA PRO A 194 43.57 6.45 -3.72
C PRO A 194 44.42 6.99 -2.57
N ASP A 195 44.12 8.19 -2.08
CA ASP A 195 44.78 8.84 -0.94
C ASP A 195 44.18 8.41 0.43
N GLY A 196 43.16 7.54 0.41
CA GLY A 196 42.44 7.07 1.59
C GLY A 196 41.32 8.00 2.07
N SER A 197 41.08 9.14 1.40
CA SER A 197 39.99 10.05 1.73
C SER A 197 38.61 9.46 1.38
N ALA A 198 37.56 10.05 1.95
CA ALA A 198 36.19 9.67 1.65
C ALA A 198 35.85 10.05 0.20
N SER A 199 35.10 9.18 -0.49
CA SER A 199 34.59 9.50 -1.81
C SER A 199 33.52 10.60 -1.71
N GLU A 200 33.37 11.35 -2.80
CA GLU A 200 32.24 12.28 -2.94
C GLU A 200 30.93 11.51 -2.78
N THR A 201 29.90 12.12 -2.17
CA THR A 201 28.60 11.46 -1.95
C THR A 201 27.49 12.06 -2.80
N ASN A 202 27.66 13.30 -3.27
CA ASN A 202 26.69 13.97 -4.13
C ASN A 202 26.95 13.64 -5.61
N VAL A 203 26.02 12.90 -6.22
CA VAL A 203 26.09 12.53 -7.65
C VAL A 203 26.14 13.75 -8.57
N PHE A 204 25.49 14.85 -8.21
CA PHE A 204 25.49 16.09 -9.00
C PHE A 204 26.84 16.80 -8.92
N THR A 205 27.47 16.83 -7.74
CA THR A 205 28.82 17.37 -7.56
C THR A 205 29.86 16.56 -8.34
N MET A 206 29.71 15.24 -8.42
CA MET A 206 30.54 14.38 -9.26
C MET A 206 30.44 14.79 -10.74
N LEU A 207 29.21 14.90 -11.26
CA LEU A 207 28.97 15.29 -12.65
C LEU A 207 29.45 16.72 -12.94
N ASP A 208 29.21 17.66 -12.04
CA ASP A 208 29.68 19.05 -12.15
C ASP A 208 31.21 19.11 -12.23
N SER A 209 31.89 18.31 -11.41
CA SER A 209 33.35 18.22 -11.43
C SER A 209 33.88 17.68 -12.76
N ALA A 210 33.24 16.65 -13.32
CA ALA A 210 33.62 16.11 -14.62
C ALA A 210 33.33 17.08 -15.77
N ILE A 211 32.17 17.73 -15.78
CA ILE A 211 31.81 18.74 -16.78
C ILE A 211 32.83 19.89 -16.75
N ALA A 212 33.19 20.37 -15.56
CA ALA A 212 34.20 21.41 -15.41
C ALA A 212 35.57 20.97 -15.94
N ALA A 213 35.99 19.74 -15.62
CA ALA A 213 37.26 19.19 -16.09
C ALA A 213 37.31 19.01 -17.62
N LEU A 214 36.21 18.55 -18.25
CA LEU A 214 36.11 18.39 -19.71
C LEU A 214 36.15 19.71 -20.47
N LYS A 215 35.79 20.82 -19.82
CA LYS A 215 35.87 22.17 -20.41
C LYS A 215 37.26 22.80 -20.29
N VAL A 216 38.20 22.16 -19.61
CA VAL A 216 39.59 22.61 -19.56
C VAL A 216 40.31 22.10 -20.81
N PRO A 217 40.84 22.98 -21.70
CA PRO A 217 41.59 22.58 -22.88
C PRO A 217 42.76 21.64 -22.53
N GLN A 218 42.93 20.54 -23.28
CA GLN A 218 43.97 19.52 -23.06
C GLN A 218 44.97 19.40 -24.22
N ASP A 219 44.65 19.91 -25.42
CA ASP A 219 45.47 19.67 -26.62
C ASP A 219 46.92 20.17 -26.42
N ASP A 220 47.08 21.39 -25.91
CA ASP A 220 48.38 22.01 -25.58
C ASP A 220 48.70 22.06 -24.08
N ALA A 221 47.92 21.33 -23.26
CA ALA A 221 48.08 21.37 -21.81
C ALA A 221 49.37 20.71 -21.33
N ASP A 222 49.95 21.25 -20.25
CA ASP A 222 51.12 20.69 -19.60
C ASP A 222 50.81 19.34 -18.90
N ALA A 223 51.86 18.62 -18.50
CA ALA A 223 51.70 17.32 -17.85
C ALA A 223 50.89 17.38 -16.55
N ALA A 224 50.99 18.48 -15.81
CA ALA A 224 50.26 18.67 -14.55
C ALA A 224 48.74 18.84 -14.78
N THR A 225 48.36 19.59 -15.80
CA THR A 225 46.96 19.80 -16.20
C THR A 225 46.36 18.50 -16.71
N LYS A 226 47.08 17.75 -17.55
CA LYS A 226 46.66 16.42 -18.04
C LYS A 226 46.48 15.42 -16.89
N GLN A 227 47.39 15.44 -15.91
CA GLN A 227 47.27 14.62 -14.71
C GLN A 227 46.06 15.02 -13.85
N THR A 228 45.79 16.31 -13.70
CA THR A 228 44.64 16.82 -12.95
C THR A 228 43.32 16.43 -13.63
N PHE A 229 43.25 16.55 -14.95
CA PHE A 229 42.13 16.09 -15.75
C PHE A 229 41.86 14.59 -15.57
N GLN A 230 42.90 13.77 -15.72
CA GLN A 230 42.78 12.31 -15.56
C GLN A 230 42.33 11.95 -14.13
N ALA A 231 42.90 12.58 -13.11
CA ALA A 231 42.50 12.36 -11.73
C ALA A 231 41.03 12.74 -11.47
N ALA A 232 40.53 13.81 -12.09
CA ALA A 232 39.13 14.21 -12.00
C ALA A 232 38.19 13.21 -12.68
N MET A 233 38.55 12.70 -13.88
CA MET A 233 37.78 11.66 -14.57
C MET A 233 37.73 10.36 -13.76
N ASP A 234 38.88 9.92 -13.25
CA ASP A 234 38.98 8.69 -12.46
C ASP A 234 38.20 8.81 -11.14
N LYS A 235 38.29 9.97 -10.46
CA LYS A 235 37.51 10.26 -9.24
C LYS A 235 36.02 10.25 -9.52
N THR A 236 35.59 10.88 -10.61
CA THR A 236 34.18 10.90 -10.99
C THR A 236 33.68 9.49 -11.30
N ASN A 237 34.44 8.69 -12.04
CA ASN A 237 34.01 7.33 -12.37
C ASN A 237 33.87 6.44 -11.12
N ARG A 238 34.83 6.53 -10.18
CA ARG A 238 34.71 5.87 -8.86
C ARG A 238 33.48 6.33 -8.09
N GLY A 239 33.28 7.65 -8.00
CA GLY A 239 32.13 8.25 -7.32
C GLY A 239 30.80 7.78 -7.92
N LEU A 240 30.65 7.85 -9.25
CA LEU A 240 29.46 7.37 -9.94
C LEU A 240 29.24 5.86 -9.75
N GLY A 241 30.29 5.06 -9.69
CA GLY A 241 30.18 3.64 -9.34
C GLY A 241 29.66 3.43 -7.93
N ASN A 242 30.12 4.23 -6.96
CA ASN A 242 29.61 4.19 -5.59
C ASN A 242 28.13 4.64 -5.50
N SER A 243 27.75 5.70 -6.21
CA SER A 243 26.36 6.18 -6.28
C SER A 243 25.45 5.17 -6.99
N LEU A 244 25.92 4.54 -8.07
CA LEU A 244 25.20 3.47 -8.76
C LEU A 244 24.90 2.31 -7.82
N ASN A 245 25.90 1.86 -7.05
CA ASN A 245 25.71 0.81 -6.06
C ASN A 245 24.69 1.20 -4.97
N ASN A 246 24.69 2.46 -4.55
CA ASN A 246 23.70 2.98 -3.60
C ASN A 246 22.28 2.89 -4.18
N VAL A 247 22.07 3.42 -5.39
CA VAL A 247 20.78 3.35 -6.09
C VAL A 247 20.33 1.90 -6.27
N LEU A 248 21.22 0.99 -6.68
CA LEU A 248 20.91 -0.43 -6.83
C LEU A 248 20.55 -1.10 -5.50
N THR A 249 21.14 -0.66 -4.39
CA THR A 249 20.81 -1.14 -3.05
C THR A 249 19.39 -0.73 -2.68
N VAL A 250 19.04 0.54 -2.86
CA VAL A 250 17.67 1.05 -2.63
C VAL A 250 16.65 0.33 -3.51
N ARG A 251 16.95 0.14 -4.81
CA ARG A 251 16.09 -0.63 -5.72
C ARG A 251 15.90 -2.09 -5.29
N SER A 252 16.94 -2.72 -4.74
CA SER A 252 16.85 -4.09 -4.22
C SER A 252 15.98 -4.16 -2.95
N GLU A 253 16.06 -3.15 -2.09
CA GLU A 253 15.18 -2.99 -0.94
C GLU A 253 13.72 -2.83 -1.39
N ILE A 254 13.46 -1.93 -2.34
CA ILE A 254 12.12 -1.72 -2.93
C ILE A 254 11.57 -3.03 -3.52
N GLY A 255 12.39 -3.78 -4.27
CA GLY A 255 11.98 -5.07 -4.82
C GLY A 255 11.59 -6.10 -3.74
N THR A 256 12.32 -6.11 -2.62
CA THR A 256 11.99 -6.96 -1.47
C THR A 256 10.69 -6.52 -0.81
N GLN A 257 10.49 -5.21 -0.65
CA GLN A 257 9.26 -4.62 -0.10
C GLN A 257 8.03 -4.92 -0.98
N LEU A 258 8.15 -4.82 -2.30
CA LEU A 258 7.08 -5.17 -3.25
C LEU A 258 6.71 -6.67 -3.14
N SER A 259 7.71 -7.56 -3.12
CA SER A 259 7.46 -9.00 -2.93
C SER A 259 6.81 -9.31 -1.57
N GLU A 260 7.16 -8.55 -0.53
CA GLU A 260 6.51 -8.66 0.78
C GLU A 260 5.05 -8.19 0.73
N ILE A 261 4.76 -7.09 0.03
CA ILE A 261 3.38 -6.60 -0.19
C ILE A 261 2.54 -7.67 -0.88
N ASP A 262 3.04 -8.30 -1.94
CA ASP A 262 2.34 -9.38 -2.65
C ASP A 262 2.01 -10.53 -1.71
N THR A 263 2.97 -10.93 -0.87
CA THR A 263 2.77 -11.99 0.12
C THR A 263 1.72 -11.61 1.16
N LEU A 264 1.75 -10.38 1.66
CA LEU A 264 0.78 -9.88 2.64
C LEU A 264 -0.62 -9.71 2.02
N ASN A 265 -0.72 -9.35 0.74
CA ASN A 265 -1.99 -9.31 0.00
C ASN A 265 -2.60 -10.71 -0.10
N ALA A 266 -1.83 -11.71 -0.56
CA ALA A 266 -2.30 -13.09 -0.64
C ALA A 266 -2.77 -13.63 0.72
N GLN A 267 -2.00 -13.38 1.80
CA GLN A 267 -2.41 -13.75 3.15
C GLN A 267 -3.66 -12.98 3.63
N GLY A 268 -3.80 -11.71 3.24
CA GLY A 268 -4.97 -10.89 3.52
C GLY A 268 -6.23 -11.43 2.86
N ASP A 269 -6.12 -11.85 1.60
CA ASP A 269 -7.21 -12.44 0.82
C ASP A 269 -7.68 -13.76 1.43
N ASP A 270 -6.74 -14.65 1.80
CA ASP A 270 -7.05 -15.91 2.49
C ASP A 270 -7.79 -15.65 3.82
N ARG A 271 -7.29 -14.72 4.63
CA ARG A 271 -7.95 -14.32 5.89
C ARG A 271 -9.33 -13.73 5.64
N SER A 272 -9.49 -12.92 4.60
CA SER A 272 -10.76 -12.31 4.21
C SER A 272 -11.81 -13.37 3.85
N VAL A 273 -11.43 -14.40 3.10
CA VAL A 273 -12.30 -15.54 2.77
C VAL A 273 -12.68 -16.31 4.03
N ILE A 274 -11.71 -16.63 4.90
CA ILE A 274 -11.96 -17.34 6.16
C ILE A 274 -12.94 -16.56 7.04
N TYR A 275 -12.71 -15.26 7.22
CA TYR A 275 -13.59 -14.41 8.02
C TYR A 275 -14.96 -14.24 7.38
N SER A 276 -15.06 -14.21 6.06
CA SER A 276 -16.35 -14.17 5.36
C SER A 276 -17.14 -15.47 5.55
N SER A 277 -16.47 -16.62 5.51
CA SER A 277 -17.09 -17.92 5.83
C SER A 277 -17.56 -17.97 7.28
N GLN A 278 -16.70 -17.60 8.24
CA GLN A 278 -17.08 -17.58 9.66
C GLN A 278 -18.23 -16.61 9.94
N MET A 279 -18.26 -15.45 9.27
CA MET A 279 -19.38 -14.51 9.37
C MET A 279 -20.66 -15.12 8.83
N SER A 280 -20.58 -15.82 7.69
CA SER A 280 -21.70 -16.54 7.10
C SER A 280 -22.24 -17.59 8.06
N ASP A 281 -21.38 -18.42 8.65
CA ASP A 281 -21.78 -19.47 9.59
C ASP A 281 -22.44 -18.91 10.86
N LEU A 282 -22.04 -17.71 11.28
CA LEU A 282 -22.63 -17.05 12.46
C LEU A 282 -24.00 -16.43 12.16
N VAL A 283 -24.16 -15.82 10.99
CA VAL A 283 -25.23 -14.85 10.74
C VAL A 283 -26.18 -15.23 9.60
N ASN A 284 -25.72 -15.95 8.59
CA ASN A 284 -26.57 -16.31 7.45
C ASN A 284 -27.50 -17.47 7.80
N VAL A 285 -28.68 -17.46 7.19
CA VAL A 285 -29.66 -18.55 7.33
C VAL A 285 -29.50 -19.55 6.19
N ASP A 286 -29.73 -20.84 6.46
CA ASP A 286 -29.99 -21.80 5.40
C ASP A 286 -31.38 -21.51 4.82
N LEU A 287 -31.41 -20.94 3.62
CA LEU A 287 -32.65 -20.56 2.94
C LEU A 287 -33.58 -21.76 2.68
N THR A 288 -33.02 -22.96 2.55
CA THR A 288 -33.79 -24.19 2.33
C THR A 288 -34.56 -24.54 3.59
N GLU A 289 -33.85 -24.59 4.72
CA GLU A 289 -34.46 -24.86 6.01
C GLU A 289 -35.43 -23.74 6.41
N ALA A 290 -35.07 -22.47 6.18
CA ALA A 290 -35.91 -21.32 6.45
C ALA A 290 -37.22 -21.36 5.64
N ALA A 291 -37.17 -21.69 4.35
CA ALA A 291 -38.36 -21.81 3.52
C ALA A 291 -39.29 -22.96 3.98
N SER A 292 -38.71 -24.11 4.36
CA SER A 292 -39.46 -25.23 4.93
C SER A 292 -40.11 -24.85 6.27
N ASN A 293 -39.35 -24.22 7.17
CA ASN A 293 -39.84 -23.76 8.48
C ASN A 293 -40.93 -22.69 8.35
N TYR A 294 -40.76 -21.73 7.44
CA TYR A 294 -41.77 -20.71 7.14
C TYR A 294 -43.09 -21.33 6.70
N THR A 295 -43.03 -22.30 5.77
CA THR A 295 -44.22 -23.00 5.26
C THR A 295 -44.90 -23.84 6.36
N MET A 296 -44.10 -24.52 7.18
CA MET A 296 -44.59 -25.30 8.31
C MET A 296 -45.30 -24.41 9.35
N GLN A 297 -44.67 -23.28 9.72
CA GLN A 297 -45.25 -22.32 10.67
C GLN A 297 -46.49 -21.64 10.11
N GLN A 298 -46.53 -21.30 8.82
CA GLN A 298 -47.72 -20.78 8.15
C GLN A 298 -48.88 -21.78 8.25
N THR A 299 -48.60 -23.06 7.99
CA THR A 299 -49.60 -24.13 8.06
C THR A 299 -50.08 -24.36 9.49
N ALA A 300 -49.17 -24.36 10.47
CA ALA A 300 -49.49 -24.49 11.89
C ALA A 300 -50.34 -23.32 12.42
N LEU A 301 -50.05 -22.09 11.96
CA LEU A 301 -50.83 -20.90 12.30
C LEU A 301 -52.26 -21.00 11.73
N GLN A 302 -52.41 -21.43 10.47
CA GLN A 302 -53.73 -21.68 9.87
C GLN A 302 -54.52 -22.76 10.62
N ALA A 303 -53.85 -23.86 11.01
CA ALA A 303 -54.47 -24.91 11.83
C ALA A 303 -54.90 -24.39 13.20
N SER A 304 -54.09 -23.57 13.85
CA SER A 304 -54.40 -22.96 15.15
C SER A 304 -55.63 -22.05 15.08
N TYR A 305 -55.75 -21.23 14.02
CA TYR A 305 -56.95 -20.43 13.77
C TYR A 305 -58.20 -21.30 13.56
N LYS A 306 -58.06 -22.42 12.84
CA LYS A 306 -59.16 -23.38 12.63
C LYS A 306 -59.59 -24.02 13.94
N THR A 307 -58.66 -24.55 14.74
CA THR A 307 -58.95 -25.17 16.04
C THR A 307 -59.60 -24.19 17.02
N PHE A 308 -59.11 -22.94 17.08
CA PHE A 308 -59.73 -21.89 17.87
C PHE A 308 -61.17 -21.61 17.45
N THR A 309 -61.43 -21.54 16.14
CA THR A 309 -62.78 -21.34 15.59
C THR A 309 -63.71 -22.53 15.87
N ASP A 310 -63.19 -23.75 15.86
CA ASP A 310 -63.98 -24.96 16.14
C ASP A 310 -64.28 -25.10 17.65
N MET A 311 -63.32 -24.78 18.52
CA MET A 311 -63.53 -24.78 19.98
C MET A 311 -64.43 -23.64 20.47
N SER A 312 -64.35 -22.45 19.87
CA SER A 312 -65.24 -21.34 20.22
C SER A 312 -66.70 -21.70 19.95
N LYS A 313 -66.97 -22.43 18.87
CA LYS A 313 -68.31 -22.96 18.54
C LYS A 313 -68.77 -24.00 19.55
N MET A 314 -67.92 -24.96 19.96
CA MET A 314 -68.30 -25.99 20.94
C MET A 314 -68.61 -25.41 22.34
N SER A 315 -67.85 -24.41 22.79
CA SER A 315 -68.08 -23.74 24.08
C SER A 315 -69.43 -23.03 24.14
N LEU A 316 -69.89 -22.44 23.03
CA LEU A 316 -71.19 -21.77 22.93
C LEU A 316 -72.37 -22.74 22.99
N PHE A 317 -72.20 -23.97 22.49
CA PHE A 317 -73.23 -25.00 22.54
C PHE A 317 -73.34 -25.69 23.91
N GLN A 318 -72.26 -25.77 24.71
CA GLN A 318 -72.29 -26.37 26.06
C GLN A 318 -72.65 -25.40 27.19
N MET A 319 -72.70 -24.09 26.96
CA MET A 319 -73.18 -23.11 27.95
C MET A 319 -74.70 -22.89 27.90
N ASN A 320 -75.41 -23.43 26.90
CA ASN A 320 -76.86 -23.29 26.71
C ASN A 320 -77.64 -24.62 26.83
N SER A 321 -77.04 -25.64 27.47
CA SER A 321 -77.69 -26.92 27.80
C SER A 321 -77.54 -27.26 29.27
#